data_AF-A0A2E8JQU3-F1
#
_entry.id   AF-A0A2E8JQU3-F1
#
_cell.length_a   1.000
_cell.length_b   1.000
_cell.length_c   1.000
_cell.angle_alpha   90.00
_cell.angle_beta   90.00
_cell.angle_gamma   90.00
#
_symmetry.space_group_name_H-M   'P 1'
#
loop_
_entity.id
_entity.type
_entity.pdbx_description
1 polymer ?
#
loop_
_entity_poly.entity_id
_entity_poly.type
_entity_poly.pdbx_seq_one_letter_code
_entity_poly.pdbx_strand_id
1 'polypeptide(L)'
;MLPESEPEDLDLAGFTPSLAVPVVGAQSEQAQAFEQTYLESRFGAYGVRWRVVLQALARSEDRWLDQLHIEVDGWPLCIYFDVTETIERRAGTPSF
;
A
#
# COMPACT_ATOMS: atom_id res chain seq x y z
N MET A 1 17.18 -20.89 13.19
CA MET A 1 15.77 -20.45 13.29
C MET A 1 15.80 -18.96 13.43
N LEU A 2 15.35 -18.23 12.42
CA LEU A 2 15.05 -16.80 12.53
C LEU A 2 13.63 -16.70 13.10
N PRO A 3 13.36 -15.80 14.07
CA PRO A 3 12.00 -15.62 14.56
C PRO A 3 11.12 -15.09 13.42
N GLU A 4 9.99 -15.77 13.20
CA GLU A 4 8.88 -15.25 12.42
C GLU A 4 8.31 -14.06 13.19
N SER A 5 8.78 -12.86 12.87
CA SER A 5 8.16 -11.64 13.37
C SER A 5 6.80 -11.52 12.70
N GLU A 6 5.74 -11.90 13.42
CA GLU A 6 4.38 -11.47 13.08
C GLU A 6 4.38 -9.94 13.00
N PRO A 7 3.79 -9.34 11.96
CA PRO A 7 3.77 -7.88 11.82
C PRO A 7 3.02 -7.33 13.02
N GLU A 8 3.74 -6.63 13.91
CA GLU A 8 3.15 -5.93 15.04
C GLU A 8 2.02 -5.04 14.51
N ASP A 9 0.83 -5.20 15.08
CA ASP A 9 -0.31 -4.31 14.88
C ASP A 9 0.10 -2.90 15.33
N LEU A 10 0.70 -2.15 14.41
CA LEU A 10 1.10 -0.77 14.61
C LEU A 10 -0.17 0.05 14.84
N ASP A 11 -0.40 0.42 16.10
CA ASP A 11 -1.52 1.23 16.55
C ASP A 11 -1.72 2.46 15.65
N LEU A 12 -2.79 2.38 14.86
CA LEU A 12 -3.18 3.23 13.74
C LEU A 12 -3.84 4.55 14.21
N ALA A 13 -3.28 5.21 15.22
CA ALA A 13 -3.80 6.47 15.76
C ALA A 13 -3.62 7.63 14.75
N GLY A 14 -4.55 7.72 13.78
CA GLY A 14 -4.54 8.65 12.65
C GLY A 14 -5.22 8.10 11.38
N PHE A 15 -5.66 6.84 11.43
CA PHE A 15 -6.28 6.12 10.34
C PHE A 15 -7.67 6.64 9.98
N THR A 16 -7.87 6.97 8.70
CA THR A 16 -9.20 7.12 8.11
C THR A 16 -9.30 6.23 6.86
N PRO A 17 -9.85 5.00 6.98
CA PRO A 17 -9.95 4.04 5.87
C PRO A 17 -10.79 4.54 4.70
N SER A 18 -11.59 5.58 4.92
CA SER A 18 -12.45 6.21 3.94
C SER A 18 -11.71 6.94 2.82
N LEU A 19 -10.39 7.16 2.94
CA LEU A 19 -9.58 7.88 1.95
C LEU A 19 -8.62 6.98 1.16
N ALA A 20 -8.69 5.66 1.33
CA ALA A 20 -7.82 4.75 0.58
C ALA A 20 -8.12 4.79 -0.93
N VAL A 21 -7.07 4.85 -1.74
CA VAL A 21 -7.14 4.87 -3.20
C VAL A 21 -7.42 3.45 -3.69
N PRO A 22 -8.52 3.19 -4.41
CA PRO A 22 -8.86 1.83 -4.83
C PRO A 22 -7.91 1.34 -5.94
N VAL A 23 -7.32 0.16 -5.76
CA VAL A 23 -6.56 -0.56 -6.79
C VAL A 23 -7.45 -1.65 -7.36
N VAL A 24 -8.16 -1.34 -8.45
CA VAL A 24 -9.17 -2.24 -9.04
C VAL A 24 -8.56 -3.07 -10.17
N GLY A 25 -8.82 -4.38 -10.15
CA GLY A 25 -8.55 -5.29 -11.27
C GLY A 25 -7.07 -5.56 -11.60
N ALA A 26 -6.13 -5.09 -10.78
CA ALA A 26 -4.70 -5.24 -11.02
C ALA A 26 -4.17 -6.58 -10.47
N GLN A 27 -3.33 -7.28 -11.24
CA GLN A 27 -2.45 -8.33 -10.67
C GLN A 27 -1.33 -7.69 -9.82
N SER A 28 -0.61 -8.43 -8.98
CA SER A 28 0.36 -7.87 -8.02
C SER A 28 1.40 -6.91 -8.64
N GLU A 29 1.98 -7.25 -9.79
CA GLU A 29 2.92 -6.35 -10.49
C GLU A 29 2.22 -5.12 -11.09
N GLN A 30 0.96 -5.26 -11.48
CA GLN A 30 0.13 -4.16 -12.01
C GLN A 30 -0.34 -3.23 -10.89
N ALA A 31 -0.53 -3.75 -9.67
CA ALA A 31 -0.90 -2.96 -8.49
C ALA A 31 0.24 -1.98 -8.13
N GLN A 32 1.46 -2.48 -8.03
CA GLN A 32 2.63 -1.64 -7.75
C GLN A 32 2.87 -0.60 -8.86
N ALA A 33 2.69 -0.97 -10.13
CA ALA A 33 2.78 -0.03 -11.25
C ALA A 33 1.69 1.05 -11.20
N PHE A 34 0.47 0.69 -10.79
CA PHE A 34 -0.62 1.64 -10.59
C PHE A 34 -0.30 2.64 -9.48
N GLU A 35 0.16 2.16 -8.32
CA GLU A 35 0.57 3.00 -7.19
C GLU A 35 1.66 3.99 -7.59
N GLN A 36 2.71 3.51 -8.26
CA GLN A 36 3.78 4.36 -8.79
C GLN A 36 3.23 5.42 -9.74
N THR A 37 2.39 5.03 -10.69
CA THR A 37 1.78 5.95 -11.67
C THR A 37 0.91 7.00 -10.97
N TYR A 38 0.14 6.61 -9.96
CA TYR A 38 -0.67 7.51 -9.16
C TYR A 38 0.21 8.54 -8.45
N LEU A 39 1.25 8.09 -7.75
CA LEU A 39 2.17 8.97 -7.01
C LEU A 39 2.94 9.91 -7.95
N GLU A 40 3.39 9.43 -9.11
CA GLU A 40 4.05 10.26 -10.11
C GLU A 40 3.12 11.31 -10.71
N SER A 41 1.86 10.96 -10.98
CA SER A 41 0.86 11.91 -11.47
C SER A 41 0.54 13.01 -10.45
N ARG A 42 0.65 12.69 -9.15
CA ARG A 42 0.26 13.59 -8.06
C ARG A 42 1.41 14.47 -7.55
N PHE A 43 2.60 13.90 -7.46
CA PHE A 43 3.76 14.53 -6.81
C PHE A 43 4.94 14.74 -7.76
N GLY A 44 4.88 14.26 -9.01
CA GLY A 44 5.97 14.35 -9.98
C GLY A 44 6.95 13.18 -9.86
N ALA A 45 8.17 13.34 -10.38
CA ALA A 45 9.11 12.22 -10.46
C ALA A 45 9.62 11.72 -9.09
N TYR A 46 9.66 10.38 -8.93
CA TYR A 46 10.26 9.71 -7.77
C TYR A 46 11.74 10.11 -7.60
N GLY A 47 12.18 10.24 -6.35
CA GLY A 47 13.55 10.63 -5.99
C GLY A 47 13.88 12.10 -6.23
N VAL A 48 12.98 12.87 -6.85
CA VAL A 48 13.14 14.31 -7.08
C VAL A 48 12.23 15.10 -6.15
N ARG A 49 10.93 14.84 -6.22
CA ARG A 49 9.90 15.54 -5.44
C ARG A 49 9.40 14.72 -4.28
N TRP A 50 9.42 13.40 -4.41
CA TRP A 50 8.94 12.50 -3.38
C TRP A 50 9.73 11.21 -3.33
N ARG A 51 9.70 10.53 -2.18
CA ARG A 51 10.31 9.22 -1.96
C ARG A 51 9.50 8.39 -0.98
N VAL A 52 9.62 7.07 -1.07
CA VAL A 52 9.07 6.14 -0.08
C VAL A 52 10.00 6.10 1.13
N VAL A 53 9.42 6.25 2.32
CA VAL A 53 10.09 6.13 3.61
C VAL A 53 9.83 4.74 4.20
N LEU A 54 8.57 4.31 4.17
CA LEU A 54 8.13 3.01 4.67
C LEU A 54 6.96 2.53 3.82
N GLN A 55 6.95 1.24 3.53
CA GLN A 55 5.79 0.55 2.95
C GLN A 55 5.45 -0.64 3.84
N ALA A 56 4.17 -0.80 4.15
CA ALA A 56 3.66 -1.87 4.99
C ALA A 56 2.30 -2.33 4.48
N LEU A 57 2.03 -3.63 4.57
CA LEU A 57 0.69 -4.15 4.32
C LEU A 57 -0.10 -4.11 5.63
N ALA A 58 -1.20 -3.37 5.65
CA ALA A 58 -2.10 -3.26 6.79
C ALA A 58 -3.42 -4.00 6.50
N ARG A 59 -4.03 -4.52 7.55
CA ARG A 59 -5.37 -5.09 7.49
C ARG A 59 -6.33 -4.23 8.32
N SER A 60 -7.48 -3.91 7.75
CA SER A 60 -8.54 -3.21 8.48
C SER A 60 -9.88 -3.81 8.10
N GLU A 61 -10.56 -4.41 9.09
CA GLU A 61 -11.79 -5.17 8.87
C GLU A 61 -11.60 -6.21 7.74
N ASP A 62 -12.39 -6.10 6.68
CA ASP A 62 -12.35 -6.98 5.49
C ASP A 62 -11.47 -6.43 4.36
N ARG A 63 -10.66 -5.38 4.62
CA ARG A 63 -9.81 -4.74 3.62
C ARG A 63 -8.34 -4.99 3.87
N TRP A 64 -7.62 -5.24 2.77
CA TRP A 64 -6.18 -5.17 2.73
C TRP A 64 -5.73 -3.85 2.14
N LEU A 65 -4.88 -3.15 2.88
CA LEU A 65 -4.41 -1.83 2.51
C LEU A 65 -2.89 -1.84 2.38
N ASP A 66 -2.39 -1.39 1.24
CA ASP A 66 -0.98 -1.04 1.10
C ASP A 66 -0.76 0.37 1.68
N GLN A 67 -0.02 0.44 2.77
CA GLN A 67 0.27 1.68 3.50
C GLN A 67 1.65 2.20 3.09
N LEU A 68 1.66 3.35 2.42
CA LEU A 68 2.87 4.03 2.02
C LEU A 68 3.06 5.30 2.84
N HIS A 69 4.14 5.33 3.62
CA HIS A 69 4.69 6.57 4.17
C HIS A 69 5.67 7.12 3.16
N ILE A 70 5.38 8.31 2.65
CA ILE A 70 6.23 9.01 1.70
C ILE A 70 6.65 10.36 2.28
N GLU A 71 7.74 10.89 1.77
CA GLU A 71 8.15 12.27 1.97
C GLU A 71 7.98 13.02 0.65
N VAL A 72 7.32 14.18 0.67
CA VAL A 72 7.10 15.05 -0.51
C VAL A 72 7.67 16.42 -0.20
N ASP A 73 8.69 16.84 -0.93
CA ASP A 73 9.41 18.12 -0.72
C ASP A 73 9.78 18.35 0.77
N GLY A 74 10.18 17.28 1.47
CA GLY A 74 10.54 17.30 2.89
C GLY A 74 9.38 17.12 3.89
N TRP A 75 8.14 17.01 3.42
CA TRP A 75 6.95 16.84 4.27
C TRP A 75 6.47 15.39 4.31
N PRO A 76 6.23 14.81 5.51
CA PRO A 76 5.74 13.45 5.62
C PRO A 76 4.26 13.36 5.23
N LEU A 77 3.92 12.31 4.48
CA LEU A 77 2.55 11.98 4.09
C LEU A 77 2.34 10.46 4.18
N CYS A 78 1.16 10.05 4.66
CA CYS A 78 0.73 8.65 4.65
C CYS A 78 -0.39 8.49 3.62
N ILE A 79 -0.24 7.53 2.70
CA ILE A 79 -1.21 7.18 1.67
C ILE A 79 -1.56 5.71 1.84
N TYR A 80 -2.84 5.39 1.64
CA TYR A 80 -3.35 4.04 1.66
C TYR A 80 -3.89 3.68 0.28
N PHE A 81 -3.52 2.50 -0.21
CA PHE A 81 -4.10 1.90 -1.40
C PHE A 81 -4.89 0.67 -1.00
N ASP A 82 -6.12 0.54 -1.48
CA ASP A 82 -6.92 -0.67 -1.26
C ASP A 82 -6.50 -1.74 -2.25
N VAL A 83 -5.83 -2.78 -1.74
CA VAL A 83 -5.31 -3.91 -2.49
C VAL A 83 -6.06 -5.21 -2.17
N THR A 84 -7.25 -5.10 -1.56
CA THR A 84 -8.10 -6.24 -1.16
C THR A 84 -8.32 -7.21 -2.32
N GLU A 85 -8.77 -6.69 -3.46
CA GLU A 85 -9.04 -7.52 -4.64
C GLU A 85 -7.78 -8.23 -5.15
N THR A 86 -6.64 -7.52 -5.16
CA THR A 86 -5.34 -8.07 -5.58
C THR A 86 -4.91 -9.24 -4.69
N ILE A 87 -5.08 -9.10 -3.37
CA ILE A 87 -4.70 -10.14 -2.39
C ILE A 87 -5.66 -11.33 -2.44
N GLU A 88 -6.97 -11.10 -2.49
CA GLU A 88 -7.97 -12.16 -2.58
C GLU A 88 -7.80 -13.00 -3.85
N ARG A 89 -7.54 -12.36 -5.00
CA ARG A 89 -7.26 -13.08 -6.26
C ARG A 89 -6.01 -13.95 -6.17
N ARG A 90 -4.98 -13.52 -5.45
CA ARG A 90 -3.75 -14.30 -5.24
C ARG A 90 -3.98 -15.50 -4.32
N ALA A 91 -4.75 -15.32 -3.26
CA ALA A 91 -5.15 -16.41 -2.35
C ALA A 91 -6.03 -17.47 -3.05
N GLY A 92 -6.73 -17.10 -4.12
CA GLY A 92 -7.63 -17.95 -4.89
C GLY A 92 -7.00 -18.87 -5.95
N THR A 93 -5.71 -19.20 -5.89
CA THR A 93 -5.13 -20.18 -6.84
C THR A 93 -5.79 -21.56 -6.61
N PRO A 94 -6.60 -22.11 -7.52
CA PRO A 94 -7.09 -23.47 -7.40
C PRO A 94 -5.95 -24.42 -7.73
N SER A 95 -5.60 -25.31 -6.81
CA SER A 95 -4.81 -26.49 -7.14
C SER A 95 -5.62 -27.37 -8.10
N PHE A 96 -5.12 -27.52 -9.33
CA PHE A 96 -5.53 -28.59 -10.24
C PHE A 96 -4.78 -29.89 -9.89
#